data_AF-K5BAU0-F1
#
_entry.id   AF-K5BAU0-F1
#
_cell.length_a   1.000
_cell.length_b   1.000
_cell.length_c   1.000
_cell.angle_alpha   90.00
_cell.angle_beta   90.00
_cell.angle_gamma   90.00
#
_symmetry.space_group_name_H-M   'P 1'
#
loop_
_entity.id
_entity.type
_entity.pdbx_description
1 polymer ?
#
loop_
_entity_poly.entity_id
_entity_poly.type
_entity_poly.pdbx_seq_one_letter_code
_entity_poly.pdbx_strand_id
1 'polypeptide(L)'
;MQRTGRRIAIGIAAVAVSGAVTVGCSNGGQTSTSTDTVDTPDLTTGAQATDTGAAPALPTGDNPTPAETPGAQSPGEQSEAADSTTISTPDGDFVVQGAILQKYSAVGGADSPLGLPTANEEAAPNGGRFSTFEGGAIYWSPQTGAHIVWGGIRDAWEGAGGVGGQLGYPTTDEQTVPGGWRQDFQGGAVSYLNGQPQIEAR
;
A
#
# COMPACT_ATOMS: atom_id res chain seq x y z
N MET A 1 -19.69 51.10 -17.07
CA MET A 1 -20.52 50.74 -15.90
C MET A 1 -19.91 49.48 -15.30
N GLN A 2 -18.85 49.64 -14.51
CA GLN A 2 -18.85 49.56 -13.04
C GLN A 2 -19.15 48.16 -12.47
N ARG A 3 -18.07 47.54 -11.97
CA ARG A 3 -17.92 46.84 -10.67
C ARG A 3 -18.94 45.72 -10.40
N THR A 4 -18.53 44.53 -9.99
CA THR A 4 -18.01 44.34 -8.63
C THR A 4 -17.52 42.90 -8.50
N GLY A 5 -16.26 42.73 -8.11
CA GLY A 5 -15.76 41.45 -7.62
C GLY A 5 -16.33 41.13 -6.24
N ARG A 6 -16.61 39.86 -5.99
CA ARG A 6 -16.87 39.34 -4.65
C ARG A 6 -15.81 38.29 -4.34
N ARG A 7 -14.71 38.76 -3.77
CA ARG A 7 -13.80 37.94 -2.98
C ARG A 7 -14.51 37.71 -1.64
N ILE A 8 -15.00 36.50 -1.40
CA ILE A 8 -15.55 36.10 -0.11
C ILE A 8 -14.39 35.50 0.68
N ALA A 9 -13.85 36.30 1.60
CA ALA A 9 -12.95 35.88 2.66
C ALA A 9 -13.78 35.79 3.94
N ILE A 10 -13.93 34.59 4.49
CA ILE A 10 -14.46 34.27 5.82
C ILE A 10 -13.70 32.99 6.16
N GLY A 11 -12.87 32.85 7.19
CA GLY A 11 -12.73 33.51 8.48
C GLY A 11 -12.25 32.37 9.39
N ILE A 12 -10.94 32.20 9.54
CA ILE A 12 -10.35 31.11 10.32
C ILE A 12 -10.61 31.38 11.80
N ALA A 13 -11.53 30.63 12.41
CA ALA A 13 -11.69 30.58 13.85
C ALA A 13 -10.74 29.52 14.42
N ALA A 14 -9.61 29.96 14.96
CA ALA A 14 -8.72 29.09 15.73
C ALA A 14 -9.37 28.82 17.10
N VAL A 15 -9.78 27.56 17.34
CA VAL A 15 -10.19 27.09 18.67
C VAL A 15 -8.96 26.56 19.38
N ALA A 16 -8.50 27.31 20.39
CA ALA A 16 -7.50 26.85 21.33
C ALA A 16 -8.17 25.90 22.33
N VAL A 17 -7.79 24.62 22.31
CA VAL A 17 -8.13 23.67 23.39
C VAL A 17 -6.96 23.60 24.35
N SER A 18 -7.23 24.06 25.57
CA SER A 18 -6.35 24.02 26.73
C SER A 18 -5.98 22.59 27.10
N GLY A 19 -4.72 22.41 27.48
CA GLY A 19 -4.15 21.13 27.87
C GLY A 19 -4.66 20.57 29.19
N ALA A 20 -4.55 19.25 29.31
CA ALA A 20 -4.50 18.53 30.57
C ALA A 20 -3.44 17.44 30.44
N VAL A 21 -2.27 17.67 31.06
CA VAL A 21 -1.24 16.62 31.24
C VAL A 21 -1.57 15.91 32.54
N THR A 22 -2.06 14.67 32.46
CA THR A 22 -2.15 13.78 33.60
C THR A 22 -0.82 13.04 33.77
N VAL A 23 -0.11 13.35 34.85
CA VAL A 23 1.05 12.59 35.34
C VAL A 23 0.53 11.28 35.92
N GLY A 24 0.82 10.17 35.25
CA GLY A 24 0.68 8.82 35.79
C GLY A 24 2.06 8.25 36.11
N CYS A 25 2.43 8.21 37.39
CA CYS A 25 3.57 7.44 37.87
C CYS A 25 3.10 6.02 38.22
N SER A 26 3.79 4.98 37.72
CA SER A 26 4.19 3.80 38.51
C SER A 26 5.12 2.87 37.72
N ASN A 27 6.16 2.42 38.43
CA ASN A 27 7.40 1.79 38.01
C ASN A 27 7.33 0.27 37.78
N GLY A 28 8.34 -0.24 37.07
CA GLY A 28 8.93 -1.58 37.25
C GLY A 28 8.98 -2.37 35.93
N GLY A 29 10.12 -2.82 35.41
CA GLY A 29 11.49 -2.83 35.91
C GLY A 29 12.44 -3.49 34.90
N GLN A 30 13.73 -3.33 35.19
CA GLN A 30 14.89 -4.10 34.72
C GLN A 30 15.47 -3.73 33.34
N THR A 31 16.26 -2.65 33.35
CA THR A 31 17.47 -2.49 32.53
C THR A 31 18.61 -3.29 33.17
N SER A 32 19.10 -4.32 32.48
CA SER A 32 20.42 -4.90 32.76
C SER A 32 21.46 -4.19 31.90
N THR A 33 22.20 -3.29 32.53
CA THR A 33 23.46 -2.71 32.05
C THR A 33 24.55 -3.77 32.08
N SER A 34 25.15 -4.09 30.93
CA SER A 34 26.42 -4.81 30.89
C SER A 34 27.56 -3.80 30.97
N THR A 35 28.32 -3.87 32.06
CA THR A 35 29.52 -3.08 32.31
C THR A 35 30.70 -3.67 31.55
N ASP A 36 31.48 -2.77 30.95
CA ASP A 36 32.84 -2.96 30.46
C ASP A 36 33.71 -3.73 31.45
N THR A 37 34.44 -4.74 30.97
CA THR A 37 35.69 -5.18 31.61
C THR A 37 36.71 -5.45 30.52
N VAL A 38 37.79 -4.69 30.62
CA VAL A 38 39.00 -4.75 29.81
C VAL A 38 39.79 -5.98 30.26
N ASP A 39 40.16 -6.87 29.35
CA ASP A 39 41.31 -7.75 29.52
C ASP A 39 42.04 -7.89 28.17
N THR A 40 43.36 -8.00 28.25
CA THR A 40 44.32 -7.71 27.17
C THR A 40 44.94 -9.04 26.65
N PRO A 41 45.85 -9.06 25.66
CA PRO A 41 45.86 -10.07 24.61
C PRO A 41 46.83 -11.23 24.87
N ASP A 42 46.56 -12.40 24.28
CA ASP A 42 47.57 -13.44 24.09
C ASP A 42 47.77 -13.71 22.60
N LEU A 43 48.99 -13.43 22.14
CA LEU A 43 49.52 -13.79 20.83
C LEU A 43 50.25 -15.11 20.97
N THR A 44 49.89 -16.14 20.21
CA THR A 44 50.90 -17.11 19.79
C THR A 44 50.65 -17.70 18.40
N THR A 45 51.67 -17.44 17.59
CA THR A 45 52.08 -17.96 16.29
C THR A 45 51.91 -19.46 16.07
N GLY A 46 51.57 -19.86 14.83
CA GLY A 46 51.83 -21.23 14.36
C GLY A 46 51.25 -21.55 12.98
N ALA A 47 52.06 -21.38 11.93
CA ALA A 47 51.77 -21.77 10.55
C ALA A 47 51.61 -23.30 10.38
N GLN A 48 50.84 -23.74 9.38
CA GLN A 48 51.36 -24.55 8.25
C GLN A 48 50.23 -24.99 7.31
N ALA A 49 50.45 -24.75 6.01
CA ALA A 49 49.73 -25.38 4.92
C ALA A 49 50.40 -26.70 4.55
N THR A 50 49.61 -27.72 4.19
CA THR A 50 49.98 -28.73 3.19
C THR A 50 48.76 -29.23 2.43
N ASP A 51 48.90 -29.13 1.11
CA ASP A 51 48.13 -29.65 0.00
C ASP A 51 48.02 -31.19 -0.01
N THR A 52 46.88 -31.74 -0.47
CA THR A 52 46.78 -32.89 -1.39
C THR A 52 45.31 -33.11 -1.76
N GLY A 53 45.00 -33.00 -3.05
CA GLY A 53 43.64 -33.07 -3.59
C GLY A 53 43.05 -34.46 -3.77
N ALA A 54 41.73 -34.47 -4.03
CA ALA A 54 41.03 -35.33 -4.99
C ALA A 54 39.51 -35.11 -4.88
N ALA A 55 38.89 -34.50 -5.90
CA ALA A 55 37.50 -34.75 -6.27
C ALA A 55 37.43 -36.15 -6.95
N PRO A 56 36.27 -36.84 -7.09
CA PRO A 56 34.90 -36.32 -7.07
C PRO A 56 33.84 -37.19 -6.34
N ALA A 57 32.69 -36.59 -5.98
CA ALA A 57 31.33 -37.14 -6.16
C ALA A 57 30.25 -36.20 -5.55
N LEU A 58 29.22 -35.89 -6.35
CA LEU A 58 27.90 -35.35 -5.94
C LEU A 58 27.19 -36.36 -4.99
N PRO A 59 26.20 -35.99 -4.13
CA PRO A 59 25.11 -35.05 -4.45
C PRO A 59 24.50 -34.18 -3.30
N THR A 60 23.70 -33.19 -3.76
CA THR A 60 22.46 -32.60 -3.16
C THR A 60 22.48 -31.82 -1.83
N GLY A 61 22.00 -30.57 -1.92
CA GLY A 61 21.46 -29.72 -0.83
C GLY A 61 22.53 -29.12 0.07
N ASP A 62 22.66 -27.82 0.33
CA ASP A 62 21.71 -26.71 0.39
C ASP A 62 22.50 -25.42 0.16
N ASN A 63 22.02 -24.54 -0.72
CA ASN A 63 22.61 -23.21 -0.90
C ASN A 63 21.80 -22.20 -0.07
N PRO A 64 22.38 -21.52 0.95
CA PRO A 64 21.71 -20.40 1.57
C PRO A 64 21.88 -19.18 0.66
N THR A 65 20.83 -18.84 -0.09
CA THR A 65 20.76 -17.58 -0.86
C THR A 65 19.98 -16.54 -0.06
N PRO A 66 20.40 -15.25 -0.05
CA PRO A 66 19.89 -14.24 0.87
C PRO A 66 18.65 -13.50 0.33
N ALA A 67 17.89 -12.94 1.28
CA ALA A 67 16.90 -11.87 1.14
C ALA A 67 15.68 -12.20 0.25
N GLU A 68 14.59 -12.61 0.90
CA GLU A 68 13.25 -12.54 0.31
C GLU A 68 12.87 -11.08 0.09
N THR A 69 12.96 -10.68 -1.17
CA THR A 69 12.18 -9.60 -1.75
C THR A 69 10.71 -10.00 -1.66
N PRO A 70 9.79 -9.21 -1.05
CA PRO A 70 8.36 -9.48 -1.16
C PRO A 70 7.96 -9.47 -2.64
N GLY A 71 7.73 -10.67 -3.15
CA GLY A 71 7.64 -10.97 -4.56
C GLY A 71 6.37 -10.46 -5.22
N ALA A 72 6.52 -10.13 -6.49
CA ALA A 72 5.44 -10.11 -7.47
C ALA A 72 4.67 -11.44 -7.39
N GLN A 73 3.39 -11.38 -7.03
CA GLN A 73 2.47 -12.51 -7.15
C GLN A 73 1.73 -12.37 -8.48
N SER A 74 2.10 -13.23 -9.44
CA SER A 74 1.40 -13.39 -10.71
C SER A 74 -0.07 -13.80 -10.46
N PRO A 75 -1.06 -13.15 -11.10
CA PRO A 75 -2.47 -13.40 -10.81
C PRO A 75 -2.95 -14.61 -11.59
N GLY A 76 -3.16 -15.72 -10.88
CA GLY A 76 -3.69 -16.92 -11.49
C GLY A 76 -3.74 -18.07 -10.51
N GLU A 77 -4.64 -18.00 -9.53
CA GLU A 77 -5.36 -19.17 -9.03
C GLU A 77 -6.52 -18.70 -8.15
N GLN A 78 -7.72 -19.06 -8.61
CA GLN A 78 -9.00 -18.82 -7.96
C GLN A 78 -8.96 -19.38 -6.54
N SER A 79 -8.97 -18.52 -5.52
CA SER A 79 -9.17 -18.95 -4.13
C SER A 79 -10.61 -18.64 -3.71
N GLU A 80 -11.35 -19.70 -3.38
CA GLU A 80 -12.72 -19.74 -2.89
C GLU A 80 -12.84 -19.15 -1.47
N ALA A 81 -12.53 -17.86 -1.33
CA ALA A 81 -12.82 -17.07 -0.12
C ALA A 81 -14.02 -16.16 -0.43
N ALA A 82 -15.19 -16.50 0.14
CA ALA A 82 -16.48 -15.80 0.05
C ALA A 82 -16.75 -15.15 -1.32
N ASP A 83 -17.55 -15.81 -2.18
CA ASP A 83 -17.85 -15.25 -3.51
C ASP A 83 -18.55 -13.88 -3.42
N SER A 84 -19.21 -13.57 -2.30
CA SER A 84 -19.88 -12.30 -2.02
C SER A 84 -20.04 -12.06 -0.52
N THR A 85 -19.98 -10.80 -0.07
CA THR A 85 -20.28 -10.39 1.31
C THR A 85 -21.08 -9.10 1.31
N THR A 86 -22.16 -9.11 2.10
CA THR A 86 -22.94 -7.90 2.41
C THR A 86 -22.30 -7.18 3.59
N ILE A 87 -21.91 -5.93 3.39
CA ILE A 87 -21.36 -5.05 4.40
C ILE A 87 -22.43 -4.02 4.75
N SER A 88 -22.92 -4.06 5.99
CA SER A 88 -23.89 -3.11 6.51
C SER A 88 -23.21 -1.82 6.94
N THR A 89 -23.71 -0.70 6.42
CA THR A 89 -23.25 0.65 6.74
C THR A 89 -24.44 1.49 7.24
N PRO A 90 -24.20 2.65 7.89
CA PRO A 90 -25.28 3.56 8.26
C PRO A 90 -26.15 4.01 7.07
N ASP A 91 -25.58 4.01 5.86
CA ASP A 91 -26.23 4.45 4.63
C ASP A 91 -26.90 3.29 3.85
N GLY A 92 -26.72 2.04 4.30
CA GLY A 92 -27.33 0.84 3.73
C GLY A 92 -26.42 -0.38 3.69
N ASP A 93 -26.98 -1.49 3.20
CA ASP A 93 -26.26 -2.74 2.97
C ASP A 93 -25.66 -2.76 1.56
N PHE A 94 -24.35 -2.96 1.46
CA PHE A 94 -23.63 -3.00 0.19
C PHE A 94 -22.96 -4.35 -0.03
N VAL A 95 -23.11 -4.88 -1.24
CA VAL A 95 -22.52 -6.16 -1.64
C VAL A 95 -21.18 -5.92 -2.34
N VAL A 96 -20.13 -6.53 -1.79
CA VAL A 96 -18.78 -6.58 -2.37
C VAL A 96 -18.42 -8.04 -2.60
N GLN A 97 -17.89 -8.38 -3.78
CA GLN A 97 -17.72 -9.77 -4.19
C GLN A 97 -16.39 -10.05 -4.91
N GLY A 98 -16.11 -11.36 -5.09
CA GLY A 98 -14.99 -11.87 -5.86
C GLY A 98 -13.63 -11.24 -5.51
N ALA A 99 -12.85 -10.92 -6.54
CA ALA A 99 -11.50 -10.37 -6.39
C ALA A 99 -11.46 -9.00 -5.69
N ILE A 100 -12.54 -8.22 -5.79
CA ILE A 100 -12.65 -6.93 -5.09
C ILE A 100 -12.80 -7.17 -3.59
N LEU A 101 -13.67 -8.10 -3.18
CA LEU A 101 -13.81 -8.49 -1.77
C LEU A 101 -12.51 -9.08 -1.21
N GLN A 102 -11.82 -9.91 -1.99
CA GLN A 102 -10.52 -10.47 -1.61
C GLN A 102 -9.51 -9.36 -1.35
N LYS A 103 -9.41 -8.38 -2.26
CA LYS A 103 -8.52 -7.23 -2.10
C LYS A 103 -8.87 -6.39 -0.87
N TYR A 104 -10.16 -6.07 -0.71
CA TYR A 104 -10.67 -5.31 0.42
C TYR A 104 -10.35 -5.99 1.75
N SER A 105 -10.59 -7.31 1.84
CA SER A 105 -10.29 -8.10 3.04
C SER A 105 -8.78 -8.17 3.32
N ALA A 106 -7.96 -8.30 2.28
CA ALA A 106 -6.50 -8.37 2.40
C ALA A 106 -5.87 -7.10 2.97
N VAL A 107 -6.49 -5.94 2.77
CA VAL A 107 -6.00 -4.65 3.32
C VAL A 107 -6.62 -4.27 4.66
N GLY A 108 -7.44 -5.14 5.26
CA GLY A 108 -8.07 -4.92 6.56
C GLY A 108 -9.52 -4.45 6.51
N GLY A 109 -10.15 -4.43 5.34
CA GLY A 109 -11.57 -4.14 5.17
C GLY A 109 -11.97 -2.77 5.75
N ALA A 110 -12.99 -2.77 6.60
CA ALA A 110 -13.58 -1.54 7.16
C ALA A 110 -12.62 -0.80 8.11
N ASP A 111 -11.66 -1.52 8.71
CA ASP A 111 -10.65 -0.93 9.59
C ASP A 111 -9.46 -0.34 8.82
N SER A 112 -9.45 -0.51 7.49
CA SER A 112 -8.42 0.05 6.61
C SER A 112 -8.73 1.51 6.23
N PRO A 113 -7.76 2.26 5.66
CA PRO A 113 -8.01 3.59 5.12
C PRO A 113 -9.07 3.67 4.01
N LEU A 114 -9.46 2.53 3.40
CA LEU A 114 -10.59 2.52 2.47
C LEU A 114 -11.92 2.77 3.17
N GLY A 115 -12.06 2.36 4.43
CA GLY A 115 -13.30 2.49 5.18
C GLY A 115 -14.42 1.63 4.62
N LEU A 116 -15.66 2.05 4.87
CA LEU A 116 -16.85 1.30 4.46
C LEU A 116 -17.14 1.47 2.96
N PRO A 117 -17.79 0.48 2.32
CA PRO A 117 -18.30 0.65 0.96
C PRO A 117 -19.40 1.70 0.94
N THR A 118 -19.45 2.51 -0.11
CA THR A 118 -20.48 3.54 -0.30
C THR A 118 -21.47 3.18 -1.41
N ALA A 119 -21.19 2.11 -2.15
CA ALA A 119 -22.00 1.62 -3.25
C ALA A 119 -21.81 0.11 -3.44
N ASN A 120 -22.78 -0.54 -4.09
CA ASN A 120 -22.62 -1.91 -4.57
C ASN A 120 -21.54 -1.98 -5.66
N GLU A 121 -21.01 -3.17 -5.89
CA GLU A 121 -20.07 -3.38 -7.00
C GLU A 121 -20.74 -3.12 -8.37
N GLU A 122 -20.15 -2.21 -9.15
CA GLU A 122 -20.64 -1.73 -10.43
C GLU A 122 -19.81 -2.29 -11.60
N ALA A 123 -20.41 -2.34 -12.79
CA ALA A 123 -19.70 -2.76 -14.00
C ALA A 123 -18.83 -1.62 -14.55
N ALA A 124 -17.65 -1.98 -15.05
CA ALA A 124 -16.72 -1.09 -15.75
C ALA A 124 -16.44 -1.60 -17.18
N PRO A 125 -15.90 -0.76 -18.09
CA PRO A 125 -15.61 -1.14 -19.47
C PRO A 125 -14.78 -2.41 -19.61
N ASN A 126 -14.90 -3.11 -20.74
CA ASN A 126 -14.11 -4.33 -21.05
C ASN A 126 -14.28 -5.48 -20.03
N GLY A 127 -15.45 -5.56 -19.39
CA GLY A 127 -15.78 -6.63 -18.45
C GLY A 127 -15.11 -6.52 -17.09
N GLY A 128 -14.57 -5.35 -16.74
CA GLY A 128 -14.13 -5.08 -15.38
C GLY A 128 -15.27 -4.69 -14.47
N ARG A 129 -14.95 -4.54 -13.19
CA ARG A 129 -15.87 -4.14 -12.13
C ARG A 129 -15.17 -3.22 -11.16
N PHE A 130 -15.92 -2.46 -10.38
CA PHE A 130 -15.35 -1.64 -9.33
C PHE A 130 -16.32 -1.49 -8.15
N SER A 131 -15.77 -1.26 -6.97
CA SER A 131 -16.53 -0.83 -5.79
C SER A 131 -15.93 0.45 -5.24
N THR A 132 -16.79 1.37 -4.83
CA THR A 132 -16.38 2.62 -4.19
C THR A 132 -16.51 2.49 -2.68
N PHE A 133 -15.52 3.03 -1.99
CA PHE A 133 -15.40 3.08 -0.54
C PHE A 133 -15.18 4.52 -0.09
N GLU A 134 -15.36 4.81 1.19
CA GLU A 134 -15.21 6.16 1.75
C GLU A 134 -13.85 6.81 1.41
N GLY A 135 -12.77 6.04 1.49
CA GLY A 135 -11.41 6.50 1.26
C GLY A 135 -10.88 6.32 -0.18
N GLY A 136 -11.59 5.62 -1.05
CA GLY A 136 -11.04 5.22 -2.35
C GLY A 136 -11.97 4.32 -3.16
N ALA A 137 -11.41 3.64 -4.15
CA ALA A 137 -12.12 2.66 -4.94
C ALA A 137 -11.21 1.48 -5.25
N ILE A 138 -11.79 0.30 -5.41
CA ILE A 138 -11.08 -0.87 -5.90
C ILE A 138 -11.61 -1.16 -7.30
N TYR A 139 -10.71 -1.17 -8.28
CA TYR A 139 -11.01 -1.54 -9.65
C TYR A 139 -10.43 -2.91 -9.96
N TRP A 140 -11.23 -3.74 -10.61
CA TRP A 140 -10.84 -5.05 -11.08
C TRP A 140 -11.06 -5.17 -12.58
N SER A 141 -10.12 -5.82 -13.26
CA SER A 141 -10.32 -6.31 -14.63
C SER A 141 -9.75 -7.72 -14.79
N PRO A 142 -10.21 -8.51 -15.77
CA PRO A 142 -9.62 -9.81 -16.06
C PRO A 142 -8.13 -9.76 -16.39
N GLN A 143 -7.64 -8.62 -16.90
CA GLN A 143 -6.26 -8.45 -17.34
C GLN A 143 -5.33 -7.96 -16.24
N THR A 144 -5.82 -7.12 -15.32
CA THR A 144 -4.99 -6.45 -14.33
C THR A 144 -5.18 -6.98 -12.92
N GLY A 145 -6.31 -7.63 -12.60
CA GLY A 145 -6.66 -7.96 -11.22
C GLY A 145 -7.21 -6.75 -10.46
N ALA A 146 -7.40 -6.92 -9.14
CA ALA A 146 -8.02 -5.91 -8.27
C ALA A 146 -6.95 -5.01 -7.64
N HIS A 147 -7.05 -3.71 -7.90
CA HIS A 147 -6.12 -2.69 -7.38
C HIS A 147 -6.86 -1.52 -6.78
N ILE A 148 -6.27 -0.95 -5.74
CA ILE A 148 -6.82 0.18 -5.02
C ILE A 148 -6.38 1.48 -5.68
N VAL A 149 -7.29 2.44 -5.82
CA VAL A 149 -7.04 3.81 -6.29
C VAL A 149 -7.63 4.75 -5.25
N TRP A 150 -6.81 5.63 -4.68
CA TRP A 150 -7.25 6.58 -3.66
C TRP A 150 -6.63 7.98 -3.83
N GLY A 151 -7.15 8.93 -3.06
CA GLY A 151 -6.59 10.27 -2.91
C GLY A 151 -6.32 11.02 -4.23
N GLY A 152 -5.26 11.83 -4.23
CA GLY A 152 -4.93 12.70 -5.35
C GLY A 152 -4.54 11.97 -6.64
N ILE A 153 -4.12 10.71 -6.56
CA ILE A 153 -3.89 9.86 -7.75
C ILE A 153 -5.23 9.51 -8.40
N ARG A 154 -6.19 9.04 -7.61
CA ARG A 154 -7.55 8.75 -8.08
C ARG A 154 -8.19 9.98 -8.72
N ASP A 155 -8.15 11.14 -8.05
CA ASP A 155 -8.75 12.38 -8.56
C ASP A 155 -8.17 12.77 -9.93
N ALA A 156 -6.85 12.66 -10.08
CA ALA A 156 -6.18 12.99 -11.35
C ALA A 156 -6.49 11.98 -12.46
N TRP A 157 -6.49 10.69 -12.12
CA TRP A 157 -6.83 9.62 -13.06
C TRP A 157 -8.30 9.71 -13.52
N GLU A 158 -9.24 9.90 -12.61
CA GLU A 158 -10.66 10.11 -12.94
C GLU A 158 -10.86 11.39 -13.78
N GLY A 159 -10.16 12.48 -13.43
CA GLY A 159 -10.16 13.72 -14.22
C GLY A 159 -9.61 13.55 -15.65
N ALA A 160 -8.76 12.55 -15.88
CA ALA A 160 -8.25 12.16 -17.19
C ALA A 160 -9.12 11.12 -17.92
N GLY A 161 -10.32 10.83 -17.41
CA GLY A 161 -11.29 9.90 -18.00
C GLY A 161 -11.32 8.52 -17.33
N GLY A 162 -10.53 8.30 -16.29
CA GLY A 162 -10.48 7.06 -15.51
C GLY A 162 -10.25 5.83 -16.39
N VAL A 163 -10.98 4.74 -16.11
CA VAL A 163 -10.94 3.49 -16.89
C VAL A 163 -11.28 3.71 -18.37
N GLY A 164 -12.12 4.68 -18.69
CA GLY A 164 -12.51 5.00 -20.06
C GLY A 164 -11.51 5.92 -20.79
N GLY A 165 -10.53 6.46 -20.07
CA GLY A 165 -9.51 7.35 -20.59
C GLY A 165 -8.29 6.61 -21.16
N GLN A 166 -7.27 7.37 -21.55
CA GLN A 166 -6.05 6.81 -22.15
C GLN A 166 -5.26 5.92 -21.18
N LEU A 167 -5.37 6.14 -19.87
CA LEU A 167 -4.65 5.38 -18.86
C LEU A 167 -5.25 3.98 -18.62
N GLY A 168 -6.58 3.82 -18.75
CA GLY A 168 -7.24 2.53 -18.53
C GLY A 168 -7.23 2.07 -17.07
N TYR A 169 -7.21 0.75 -16.86
CA TYR A 169 -7.22 0.15 -15.52
C TYR A 169 -5.89 0.31 -14.78
N PRO A 170 -5.89 0.40 -13.43
CA PRO A 170 -4.68 0.25 -12.63
C PRO A 170 -4.07 -1.14 -12.81
N THR A 171 -2.74 -1.20 -12.82
CA THR A 171 -1.96 -2.45 -12.92
C THR A 171 -1.19 -2.75 -11.64
N THR A 172 -1.03 -1.75 -10.77
CA THR A 172 -0.42 -1.84 -9.44
C THR A 172 -1.29 -1.11 -8.42
N ASP A 173 -1.11 -1.41 -7.14
CA ASP A 173 -1.51 -0.46 -6.09
C ASP A 173 -0.53 0.71 -6.03
N GLU A 174 -0.88 1.72 -5.24
CA GLU A 174 -0.01 2.86 -5.00
C GLU A 174 1.32 2.46 -4.34
N GLN A 175 2.42 2.94 -4.92
CA GLN A 175 3.78 2.69 -4.49
C GLN A 175 4.42 3.98 -3.99
N THR A 176 5.16 3.91 -2.90
CA THR A 176 5.94 5.04 -2.41
C THR A 176 7.11 5.32 -3.34
N VAL A 177 7.29 6.59 -3.71
CA VAL A 177 8.43 7.08 -4.50
C VAL A 177 9.04 8.32 -3.83
N PRO A 178 10.29 8.68 -4.12
CA PRO A 178 10.86 9.92 -3.60
C PRO A 178 9.98 11.14 -3.95
N GLY A 179 9.48 11.82 -2.93
CA GLY A 179 8.60 13.00 -3.10
C GLY A 179 7.10 12.70 -3.14
N GLY A 180 6.68 11.44 -3.00
CA GLY A 180 5.26 11.10 -2.83
C GLY A 180 4.92 9.68 -3.27
N TRP A 181 3.97 9.57 -4.18
CA TRP A 181 3.34 8.30 -4.53
C TRP A 181 3.23 8.13 -6.04
N ARG A 182 3.25 6.88 -6.52
CA ARG A 182 3.05 6.53 -7.93
C ARG A 182 2.16 5.30 -8.04
N GLN A 183 1.30 5.30 -9.04
CA GLN A 183 0.54 4.13 -9.44
C GLN A 183 0.65 3.95 -10.95
N ASP A 184 0.81 2.71 -11.39
CA ASP A 184 0.86 2.38 -12.81
C ASP A 184 -0.51 1.93 -13.31
N PHE A 185 -0.78 2.26 -14.57
CA PHE A 185 -2.01 1.97 -15.28
C PHE A 185 -1.68 1.33 -16.63
N GLN A 186 -2.65 0.69 -17.27
CA GLN A 186 -2.44 -0.01 -18.55
C GLN A 186 -1.79 0.88 -19.62
N GLY A 187 -2.19 2.15 -19.69
CA GLY A 187 -1.73 3.14 -20.65
C GLY A 187 -0.76 4.17 -20.08
N GLY A 188 -0.14 3.94 -18.93
CA GLY A 188 0.73 4.95 -18.34
C GLY A 188 0.95 4.84 -16.84
N ALA A 189 1.17 5.97 -16.19
CA ALA A 189 1.27 6.09 -14.75
C ALA A 189 0.74 7.43 -14.26
N VAL A 190 0.38 7.48 -13.00
CA VAL A 190 0.08 8.73 -12.30
C VAL A 190 0.96 8.79 -11.07
N SER A 191 1.68 9.90 -10.89
CA SER A 191 2.48 10.17 -9.70
C SER A 191 1.93 11.39 -8.97
N TYR A 192 1.79 11.33 -7.65
CA TYR A 192 1.44 12.46 -6.81
C TYR A 192 2.68 12.92 -6.05
N LEU A 193 3.34 13.97 -6.55
CA LEU A 193 4.63 14.45 -6.06
C LEU A 193 4.49 15.86 -5.50
N ASN A 194 5.00 16.10 -4.30
CA ASN A 194 4.99 17.42 -3.65
C ASN A 194 3.60 18.10 -3.66
N GLY A 195 2.53 17.31 -3.51
CA GLY A 195 1.15 17.81 -3.52
C GLY A 195 0.56 18.04 -4.91
N GLN A 196 1.20 17.59 -5.99
CA GLN A 196 0.72 17.77 -7.37
C GLN A 196 0.66 16.44 -8.12
N PRO A 197 -0.46 16.11 -8.79
CA PRO A 197 -0.54 14.95 -9.66
C PRO A 197 0.21 15.20 -10.97
N GLN A 198 0.88 14.17 -11.48
CA GLN A 198 1.61 14.13 -12.74
C GLN A 198 1.13 12.90 -13.50
N ILE A 199 0.57 13.11 -14.69
CA ILE A 199 0.05 12.03 -15.54
C ILE A 199 1.06 11.76 -16.65
N GLU A 200 1.48 10.50 -16.75
CA GLU A 200 2.41 9.98 -17.75
C GLU A 200 1.66 8.98 -18.65
N ALA A 201 0.98 9.45 -19.69
CA ALA A 201 0.34 8.58 -20.68
C ALA A 201 1.35 8.05 -21.71
N ARG A 202 1.10 6.84 -22.24
CA ARG A 202 1.91 6.16 -23.26
C ARG A 202 1.12 5.89 -24.55
#